data_AF-A0A4Y2A9X0-F1
#
_entry.id   AF-A0A4Y2A9X0-F1
#
_cell.length_a   1.000
_cell.length_b   1.000
_cell.length_c   1.000
_cell.angle_alpha   90.00
_cell.angle_beta   90.00
_cell.angle_gamma   90.00
#
_symmetry.space_group_name_H-M   'P 1'
#
loop_
_entity.id
_entity.type
_entity.pdbx_description
1 polymer ?
#
loop_
_entity_poly.entity_id
_entity_poly.type
_entity_poly.pdbx_seq_one_letter_code
_entity_poly.pdbx_strand_id
1 'polypeptide(L)'
;ADVESYDVSQLSSDALQQVEADSYWCMAKLLDGIQDNYTFAQPGIQKKVHMLKELIQRIDAPLHNHLKKHSIEYLQFSFRWMNNLLMRELPLACTIRLWDTYLVSTFPS
;
A
#
# COMPACT_ATOMS: atom_id res chain seq x y z
N ALA A 1 -16.88 15.86 -12.63
CA ALA A 1 -17.46 15.57 -11.31
C ALA A 1 -16.30 15.24 -10.39
N ASP A 2 -16.26 15.84 -9.20
CA ASP A 2 -15.31 15.41 -8.17
C ASP A 2 -15.72 14.01 -7.73
N VAL A 3 -14.77 13.07 -7.73
CA VAL A 3 -15.03 11.66 -7.34
C VAL A 3 -15.52 11.62 -5.88
N GLU A 4 -15.13 12.60 -5.07
CA GLU A 4 -15.52 12.72 -3.67
C GLU A 4 -16.94 13.29 -3.46
N SER A 5 -17.56 13.87 -4.50
CA SER A 5 -18.85 14.57 -4.38
C SER A 5 -20.01 13.91 -5.15
N TYR A 6 -19.79 12.75 -5.75
CA TYR A 6 -20.80 12.08 -6.58
C TYR A 6 -21.76 11.24 -5.71
N ASP A 7 -23.06 11.47 -5.88
CA ASP A 7 -24.09 10.70 -5.17
C ASP A 7 -24.29 9.33 -5.84
N VAL A 8 -23.75 8.31 -5.17
CA VAL A 8 -23.78 6.90 -5.61
C VAL A 8 -25.22 6.38 -5.73
N SER A 9 -26.19 6.96 -5.03
CA SER A 9 -27.61 6.56 -5.12
C SER A 9 -28.26 6.92 -6.46
N GLN A 10 -27.62 7.76 -7.27
CA GLN A 10 -28.08 8.11 -8.61
C GLN A 10 -27.70 7.09 -9.68
N LEU A 11 -26.89 6.08 -9.35
CA LEU A 11 -26.52 5.00 -10.27
C LEU A 11 -27.61 3.94 -10.35
N SER A 12 -27.74 3.30 -11.52
CA SER A 12 -28.59 2.11 -11.64
C SER A 12 -28.03 0.95 -10.81
N SER A 13 -28.91 0.04 -10.38
CA SER A 13 -28.50 -1.17 -9.66
C SER A 13 -27.46 -1.98 -10.44
N ASP A 14 -27.63 -2.09 -11.76
CA ASP A 14 -26.71 -2.84 -12.62
C ASP A 14 -25.32 -2.17 -12.66
N ALA A 15 -25.27 -0.83 -12.77
CA ALA A 15 -24.00 -0.10 -12.78
C ALA A 15 -23.28 -0.23 -11.43
N LEU A 16 -24.01 -0.17 -10.32
CA LEU A 16 -23.46 -0.37 -8.98
C LEU A 16 -22.84 -1.77 -8.83
N GLN A 17 -23.53 -2.80 -9.31
CA GLN A 17 -23.03 -4.18 -9.24
C GLN A 17 -21.77 -4.39 -10.09
N GLN A 18 -21.68 -3.75 -11.27
CA GLN A 18 -20.46 -3.79 -12.08
C GLN A 18 -19.29 -3.10 -11.38
N VAL A 19 -19.51 -1.90 -10.83
CA VAL A 19 -18.46 -1.16 -10.11
C VAL A 19 -17.97 -1.93 -8.87
N GLU A 20 -18.88 -2.56 -8.13
CA GLU A 20 -18.53 -3.42 -6.99
C GLU A 20 -17.67 -4.61 -7.43
N ALA A 21 -18.09 -5.33 -8.48
CA ALA A 21 -17.36 -6.49 -9.00
C ALA A 21 -15.96 -6.10 -9.49
N ASP A 22 -15.84 -5.02 -10.26
CA ASP A 22 -14.55 -4.53 -10.77
C ASP A 22 -13.64 -4.11 -9.61
N SER A 23 -14.17 -3.36 -8.64
CA SER A 23 -13.42 -2.94 -7.45
C SER A 23 -12.89 -4.13 -6.65
N TYR A 24 -13.72 -5.16 -6.47
CA TYR A 24 -13.32 -6.39 -5.80
C TYR A 24 -12.19 -7.11 -6.52
N TRP A 25 -12.32 -7.33 -7.84
CA TRP A 25 -11.32 -8.06 -8.60
C TRP A 25 -10.00 -7.29 -8.73
N CYS A 26 -10.05 -5.98 -8.94
CA CYS A 26 -8.86 -5.13 -8.95
C CYS A 26 -8.13 -5.17 -7.59
N MET A 27 -8.87 -5.07 -6.47
CA MET A 27 -8.28 -5.18 -5.14
C MET A 27 -7.71 -6.57 -4.89
N ALA A 28 -8.45 -7.63 -5.20
CA ALA A 28 -7.99 -9.01 -5.04
C ALA A 28 -6.68 -9.26 -5.80
N LYS A 29 -6.57 -8.72 -7.02
CA LYS A 29 -5.33 -8.80 -7.82
C LYS A 29 -4.18 -8.01 -7.23
N LEU A 30 -4.44 -6.81 -6.71
CA LEU A 30 -3.42 -6.02 -6.00
C LEU A 30 -2.88 -6.77 -4.76
N LEU A 31 -3.77 -7.45 -4.03
CA LEU A 31 -3.41 -8.18 -2.81
C LEU A 31 -2.72 -9.53 -3.08
N ASP A 32 -2.83 -10.07 -4.29
CA ASP A 32 -2.31 -11.40 -4.64
C ASP A 32 -0.79 -11.54 -4.40
N GLY A 33 -0.04 -10.47 -4.65
CA GLY A 33 1.42 -10.43 -4.43
C GLY A 33 1.85 -10.13 -2.98
N ILE A 34 0.91 -9.85 -2.08
CA ILE A 34 1.19 -9.41 -0.70
C ILE A 34 0.32 -10.12 0.35
N GLN A 35 -0.23 -11.29 0.03
CA GLN A 35 -1.10 -12.04 0.93
C GLN A 35 -0.43 -12.31 2.29
N ASP A 36 0.89 -12.52 2.29
CA ASP A 36 1.73 -12.72 3.47
C ASP A 36 1.75 -11.53 4.46
N ASN A 37 1.32 -10.34 4.03
CA ASN A 37 1.11 -9.20 4.91
C ASN A 37 -0.09 -9.40 5.85
N TYR A 38 -1.08 -10.21 5.45
CA TYR A 38 -2.37 -10.31 6.13
C TYR A 38 -2.61 -11.69 6.77
N THR A 39 -1.64 -12.60 6.69
CA THR A 39 -1.69 -13.90 7.39
C THR A 39 -1.33 -13.75 8.87
N PHE A 40 -1.54 -14.82 9.65
CA PHE A 40 -1.25 -14.82 11.09
C PHE A 40 0.19 -14.35 11.38
N ALA A 41 0.33 -13.46 12.36
CA ALA A 41 1.58 -12.79 12.74
C ALA A 41 2.22 -11.87 11.67
N GLN A 42 1.57 -11.71 10.50
CA GLN A 42 1.95 -10.78 9.44
C GLN A 42 3.44 -10.86 9.04
N PRO A 43 3.97 -12.06 8.72
CA PRO A 43 5.38 -12.26 8.42
C PRO A 43 5.86 -11.42 7.22
N GLY A 44 4.99 -11.16 6.25
CA GLY A 44 5.30 -10.31 5.09
C GLY A 44 5.65 -8.88 5.48
N ILE A 45 4.93 -8.30 6.44
CA ILE A 45 5.20 -6.95 6.94
C ILE A 45 6.54 -6.92 7.67
N GLN A 46 6.79 -7.87 8.57
CA GLN A 46 8.06 -7.92 9.31
C GLN A 46 9.26 -8.03 8.36
N LYS A 47 9.16 -8.87 7.33
CA LYS A 47 10.18 -9.01 6.29
C LYS A 47 10.40 -7.70 5.53
N LYS A 48 9.33 -7.02 5.10
CA LYS A 48 9.40 -5.75 4.37
C LYS A 48 10.01 -4.62 5.23
N VAL A 49 9.66 -4.56 6.51
CA VAL A 49 10.25 -3.60 7.48
C VAL A 49 11.75 -3.87 7.67
N HIS A 50 12.15 -5.15 7.75
CA HIS A 50 13.56 -5.51 7.83
C HIS A 50 14.33 -5.11 6.56
N MET A 51 13.80 -5.41 5.38
CA MET A 51 14.38 -5.00 4.10
C MET A 51 14.52 -3.47 3.98
N LEU A 52 13.52 -2.72 4.47
CA LEU A 52 13.59 -1.26 4.51
C LEU A 52 14.75 -0.77 5.39
N LYS A 53 14.93 -1.38 6.57
CA LYS A 53 16.04 -1.06 7.47
C LYS A 53 17.39 -1.30 6.80
N GLU A 54 17.58 -2.47 6.19
CA GLU A 54 18.84 -2.81 5.49
C GLU A 54 19.10 -1.88 4.31
N LEU A 55 18.05 -1.54 3.55
CA LEU A 55 18.16 -0.63 2.42
C LEU A 55 18.61 0.77 2.87
N ILE A 56 17.93 1.36 3.86
CA ILE A 56 18.29 2.68 4.40
C ILE A 56 19.69 2.67 4.99
N GLN A 57 20.08 1.61 5.71
CA GLN A 57 21.43 1.49 6.24
C GLN A 57 22.50 1.51 5.13
N ARG A 58 22.21 0.92 3.97
CA ARG A 58 23.14 0.88 2.82
C ARG A 58 23.18 2.19 2.03
N ILE A 59 22.04 2.84 1.83
CA ILE A 59 21.94 4.03 0.96
C ILE A 59 22.09 5.35 1.72
N ASP A 60 21.72 5.38 3.00
CA ASP A 60 21.73 6.56 3.87
C ASP A 60 22.05 6.16 5.32
N ALA A 61 23.32 5.77 5.53
CA ALA A 61 23.83 5.44 6.85
C ALA A 61 23.70 6.60 7.88
N PRO A 62 23.87 7.89 7.52
CA PRO A 62 23.58 9.00 8.43
C PRO A 62 22.15 8.99 8.98
N LEU A 63 21.14 8.82 8.13
CA LEU A 63 19.74 8.71 8.56
C LEU A 63 19.52 7.50 9.46
N HIS A 64 20.03 6.33 9.07
CA HIS A 64 19.92 5.11 9.88
C HIS A 64 20.49 5.31 11.29
N ASN A 65 21.69 5.89 11.38
CA ASN A 65 22.36 6.14 12.65
C ASN A 65 21.61 7.19 13.48
N HIS A 66 21.00 8.19 12.84
CA HIS A 66 20.15 9.16 13.53
C HIS A 66 18.92 8.49 14.16
N LEU A 67 18.17 7.69 13.41
CA LEU A 67 17.02 6.94 13.92
C LEU A 67 17.42 6.05 15.10
N LYS A 68 18.53 5.32 14.96
CA LYS A 68 19.08 4.45 16.03
C LYS A 68 19.47 5.25 17.27
N LYS A 69 20.13 6.41 17.11
CA LYS A 69 20.54 7.29 18.21
C LYS A 69 19.33 7.80 19.01
N HIS A 70 18.21 8.03 18.34
CA HIS A 70 16.97 8.48 18.96
C HIS A 70 16.03 7.33 19.37
N SER A 71 16.50 6.07 19.35
CA SER A 71 15.71 4.89 19.70
C SER A 71 14.42 4.76 18.88
N ILE A 72 14.42 5.24 17.63
CA ILE A 72 13.29 5.10 16.71
C ILE A 72 13.44 3.77 15.97
N GLU A 73 12.48 2.88 16.17
CA GLU A 73 12.42 1.61 15.49
C GLU A 73 11.66 1.74 14.17
N TYR A 74 12.16 1.08 13.11
CA TYR A 74 11.52 1.12 11.79
C TYR A 74 10.05 0.68 11.85
N LEU A 75 9.72 -0.29 12.71
CA LEU A 75 8.36 -0.79 12.85
C LEU A 75 7.37 0.30 13.28
N GLN A 76 7.80 1.27 14.12
CA GLN A 76 6.93 2.31 14.69
C GLN A 76 6.28 3.19 13.62
N PHE A 77 6.98 3.46 12.52
CA PHE A 77 6.44 4.29 11.42
C PHE A 77 6.10 3.46 10.18
N SER A 78 6.93 2.48 9.82
CA SER A 78 6.80 1.78 8.53
C SER A 78 5.78 0.64 8.54
N PHE A 79 5.31 0.18 9.70
CA PHE A 79 4.22 -0.80 9.76
C PHE A 79 2.99 -0.30 9.00
N ARG A 80 2.57 0.94 9.26
CA ARG A 80 1.41 1.55 8.61
C ARG A 80 1.62 1.72 7.12
N TRP A 81 2.85 2.00 6.70
CA TRP A 81 3.23 2.12 5.29
C TRP A 81 3.04 0.79 4.55
N MET A 82 3.58 -0.31 5.11
CA MET A 82 3.50 -1.64 4.49
C MET A 82 2.09 -2.23 4.54
N ASN A 83 1.35 -1.99 5.63
CA ASN A 83 -0.01 -2.50 5.80
C ASN A 83 -1.04 -1.77 4.91
N ASN A 84 -0.83 -0.49 4.64
CA ASN A 84 -1.79 0.31 3.87
C ASN A 84 -1.25 0.73 2.51
N LEU A 85 -0.14 0.15 2.03
CA LEU A 85 0.48 0.50 0.75
C LEU A 85 0.63 2.02 0.56
N LEU A 86 1.08 2.71 1.60
CA LEU A 86 1.25 4.17 1.68
C LEU A 86 -0.03 5.02 1.50
N MET A 87 -1.23 4.42 1.40
CA MET A 87 -2.50 5.16 1.25
C MET A 87 -2.76 6.19 2.36
N ARG A 88 -2.18 6.00 3.55
CA ARG A 88 -2.36 6.90 4.71
C ARG A 88 -1.36 8.05 4.74
N GLU A 89 -0.37 8.04 3.85
CA GLU A 89 0.71 9.03 3.78
C GLU A 89 0.61 9.92 2.52
N LEU A 90 -0.22 9.53 1.55
CA LEU A 90 -0.36 10.21 0.26
C LEU A 90 -1.83 10.59 0.00
N PRO A 91 -2.12 11.69 -0.71
CA PRO A 91 -3.46 11.98 -1.22
C PRO A 91 -3.95 10.88 -2.16
N LEU A 92 -5.28 10.69 -2.24
CA LEU A 92 -5.91 9.62 -3.02
C LEU A 92 -5.43 9.61 -4.49
N ALA A 93 -5.33 10.76 -5.14
CA ALA A 93 -4.85 10.85 -6.52
C ALA A 93 -3.41 10.32 -6.68
N CYS A 94 -2.53 10.58 -5.71
CA CYS A 94 -1.16 10.08 -5.70
C CYS A 94 -1.12 8.57 -5.44
N THR A 95 -1.99 8.08 -4.55
CA THR A 95 -2.15 6.65 -4.28
C THR A 95 -2.58 5.89 -5.53
N ILE A 96 -3.61 6.37 -6.24
CA ILE A 96 -4.09 5.75 -7.48
C ILE A 96 -2.94 5.66 -8.48
N ARG A 97 -2.21 6.77 -8.68
CA ARG A 97 -1.08 6.80 -9.61
C ARG A 97 0.06 5.86 -9.20
N LEU A 98 0.33 5.71 -7.91
CA LEU A 98 1.32 4.76 -7.40
C LEU A 98 0.88 3.31 -7.70
N TRP A 99 -0.40 3.02 -7.50
CA TRP A 99 -0.98 1.71 -7.72
C TRP A 99 -0.99 1.31 -9.18
N ASP A 100 -1.18 2.25 -10.12
CA ASP A 100 -1.02 1.98 -11.56
C ASP A 100 0.35 1.34 -11.85
N THR A 101 1.41 1.87 -11.26
CA THR A 101 2.77 1.34 -11.43
C THR A 101 2.94 -0.02 -10.75
N TYR A 102 2.35 -0.24 -9.56
CA TYR A 102 2.38 -1.54 -8.90
C TYR A 102 1.66 -2.62 -9.70
N LEU A 103 0.46 -2.32 -10.22
CA LEU A 103 -0.30 -3.25 -11.04
C LEU A 103 0.49 -3.63 -12.30
N VAL A 104 1.02 -2.66 -13.05
CA VAL A 104 1.84 -2.94 -14.26
C VAL A 104 3.09 -3.77 -13.92
N SER A 105 3.80 -3.45 -12.84
CA SER A 105 5.03 -4.16 -12.47
C SER A 105 4.83 -5.60 -11.99
N THR A 106 3.59 -5.95 -11.62
CA THR A 106 3.22 -7.29 -11.14
C THR A 106 2.79 -8.21 -12.29
N PHE A 107 2.58 -7.67 -13.50
CA PHE A 107 2.37 -8.44 -14.73
C PHE A 107 3.72 -8.64 -15.44
N PRO A 108 4.25 -9.87 -15.52
CA PRO A 108 5.34 -10.15 -16.44
C PRO A 108 4.78 -10.08 -17.86
N SER A 109 5.34 -9.19 -18.68
CA SER A 109 5.25 -9.25 -20.14
C SER A 109 5.97 -10.47 -20.69
#